data_AF-A0A7R8QGQ8-F1
#
_entry.id   AF-A0A7R8QGQ8-F1
#
_cell.length_a   1.000
_cell.length_b   1.000
_cell.length_c   1.000
_cell.angle_alpha   90.00
_cell.angle_beta   90.00
_cell.angle_gamma   90.00
#
_symmetry.space_group_name_H-M   'P 1'
#
loop_
_entity.id
_entity.type
_entity.pdbx_description
1 polymer ?
#
loop_
_entity_poly.entity_id
_entity_poly.type
_entity_poly.pdbx_seq_one_letter_code
_entity_poly.pdbx_strand_id
1 'polypeptide(L)'
;MQSGLIDRPSSFLLAFHRARESFSIENQPMNYEEFLKTCDDPAGGVPSGLRPALAALWYERAGQWDRAHRIVQAEGDASAAWVHAYLHRREGDLGNARYWYARAGKPESRAPLEREWQEIVRSLLGDPA
;
A
#
# COMPACT_ATOMS: atom_id res chain seq x y z
N MET A 1 -49.99 -28.51 -53.14
CA MET A 1 -51.35 -28.25 -52.62
C MET A 1 -51.36 -28.63 -51.15
N GLN A 2 -51.94 -27.75 -50.30
CA GLN A 2 -52.16 -27.83 -48.84
C GLN A 2 -50.90 -28.03 -47.96
N SER A 3 -50.74 -27.50 -46.74
CA SER A 3 -51.35 -26.43 -45.94
C SER A 3 -50.82 -26.58 -44.50
N GLY A 4 -50.76 -25.47 -43.74
CA GLY A 4 -50.87 -25.47 -42.26
C GLY A 4 -49.54 -25.22 -41.52
N LEU A 5 -49.21 -23.98 -41.12
CA LEU A 5 -49.61 -23.21 -39.93
C LEU A 5 -49.02 -23.68 -38.56
N ILE A 6 -48.07 -22.85 -38.09
CA ILE A 6 -47.90 -22.25 -36.74
C ILE A 6 -47.65 -23.18 -35.52
N ASP A 7 -46.48 -23.03 -34.88
CA ASP A 7 -46.44 -22.80 -33.42
C ASP A 7 -45.20 -21.99 -32.95
N ARG A 8 -45.51 -20.95 -32.16
CA ARG A 8 -44.81 -20.03 -31.23
C ARG A 8 -43.28 -20.07 -30.99
N PRO A 9 -42.64 -18.90 -30.75
CA PRO A 9 -41.48 -18.81 -29.85
C PRO A 9 -41.90 -18.52 -28.39
N SER A 10 -41.42 -19.37 -27.48
CA SER A 10 -41.50 -19.24 -26.03
C SER A 10 -40.48 -18.24 -25.49
N SER A 11 -40.98 -17.36 -24.62
CA SER A 11 -40.42 -17.00 -23.31
C SER A 11 -39.05 -16.32 -23.23
N PHE A 12 -39.12 -15.01 -22.94
CA PHE A 12 -38.59 -14.41 -21.71
C PHE A 12 -37.34 -15.04 -21.09
N LEU A 13 -36.20 -14.36 -21.25
CA LEU A 13 -35.23 -14.23 -20.17
C LEU A 13 -34.82 -12.75 -20.07
N LEU A 14 -35.23 -12.14 -18.97
CA LEU A 14 -34.81 -10.83 -18.48
C LEU A 14 -33.28 -10.83 -18.39
N ALA A 15 -32.60 -10.10 -19.25
CA ALA A 15 -31.20 -9.78 -19.06
C ALA A 15 -31.10 -8.77 -17.91
N PHE A 16 -30.68 -9.24 -16.73
CA PHE A 16 -30.26 -8.37 -15.63
C PHE A 16 -29.09 -7.53 -16.12
N HIS A 17 -29.37 -6.27 -16.44
CA HIS A 17 -28.37 -5.27 -16.78
C HIS A 17 -27.68 -4.86 -15.48
N ARG A 18 -26.67 -5.62 -15.05
CA ARG A 18 -25.78 -5.14 -13.99
C ARG A 18 -24.89 -4.08 -14.62
N ALA A 19 -25.18 -2.83 -14.29
CA ALA A 19 -24.35 -1.69 -14.58
C ALA A 19 -22.88 -2.06 -14.32
N ARG A 20 -22.10 -2.13 -15.40
CA ARG A 20 -20.65 -1.98 -15.30
C ARG A 20 -20.46 -0.53 -14.93
N GLU A 21 -20.30 -0.25 -13.64
CA GLU A 21 -19.72 1.02 -13.23
C GLU A 21 -18.31 1.05 -13.82
N SER A 22 -18.18 1.83 -14.90
CA SER A 22 -16.91 2.19 -15.50
C SER A 22 -16.20 3.15 -14.54
N PHE A 23 -15.67 2.62 -13.44
CA PHE A 23 -14.74 3.37 -12.62
C PHE A 23 -13.45 3.50 -13.43
N SER A 24 -13.23 4.68 -14.01
CA SER A 24 -12.00 5.01 -14.72
C SER A 24 -10.88 5.16 -13.69
N ILE A 25 -10.12 4.09 -13.46
CA ILE A 25 -8.90 4.10 -12.64
C ILE A 25 -7.75 4.61 -13.52
N GLU A 26 -7.71 5.91 -13.75
CA GLU A 26 -6.46 6.55 -14.17
C GLU A 26 -6.25 7.71 -13.20
N ASN A 27 -5.31 7.54 -12.25
CA ASN A 27 -4.92 8.44 -11.16
C ASN A 27 -5.65 8.40 -9.81
N GLN A 28 -5.98 7.22 -9.28
CA GLN A 28 -6.18 7.09 -7.82
C GLN A 28 -4.82 6.84 -7.13
N PRO A 29 -4.43 7.59 -6.09
CA PRO A 29 -3.25 7.28 -5.31
C PRO A 29 -3.42 5.90 -4.65
N MET A 30 -2.34 5.11 -4.62
CA MET A 30 -2.33 3.76 -4.04
C MET A 30 -2.89 3.78 -2.62
N ASN A 31 -3.89 2.94 -2.33
CA ASN A 31 -4.43 2.82 -0.99
C ASN A 31 -3.65 1.81 -0.14
N TYR A 32 -3.92 1.79 1.17
CA TYR A 32 -3.22 0.93 2.11
C TYR A 32 -3.35 -0.58 1.78
N GLU A 33 -4.53 -1.05 1.36
CA GLU A 33 -4.75 -2.46 1.04
C GLU A 33 -4.00 -2.89 -0.23
N GLU A 34 -3.95 -2.01 -1.24
CA GLU A 34 -3.16 -2.23 -2.45
C GLU A 34 -1.67 -2.29 -2.14
N PHE A 35 -1.17 -1.37 -1.31
CA PHE A 35 0.22 -1.41 -0.86
C PHE A 35 0.53 -2.72 -0.13
N LEU A 36 -0.35 -3.16 0.77
CA LEU A 36 -0.17 -4.40 1.53
C LEU A 36 -0.08 -5.62 0.62
N LYS A 37 -0.96 -5.72 -0.39
CA LYS A 37 -0.93 -6.80 -1.39
C LYS A 37 0.41 -6.86 -2.13
N THR A 38 1.02 -5.72 -2.43
CA THR A 38 2.34 -5.69 -3.08
C THR A 38 3.48 -6.15 -2.17
N CYS A 39 3.30 -6.07 -0.84
CA CYS A 39 4.25 -6.59 0.12
C CYS A 39 4.12 -8.12 0.26
N ASP A 40 2.90 -8.65 0.16
CA ASP A 40 2.61 -10.08 0.28
C ASP A 40 3.07 -10.89 -0.95
N ASP A 41 3.13 -10.26 -2.12
CA ASP A 41 3.71 -10.83 -3.35
C ASP A 41 4.86 -9.96 -3.90
N PRO A 42 6.07 -10.06 -3.31
CA PRO A 42 7.19 -9.20 -3.69
C PRO A 42 7.80 -9.55 -5.05
N ALA A 43 7.37 -10.64 -5.70
CA ALA A 43 7.88 -11.06 -7.01
C ALA A 43 7.60 -10.01 -8.11
N GLY A 44 6.52 -9.22 -7.94
CA GLY A 44 6.20 -8.08 -8.81
C GLY A 44 7.16 -6.89 -8.68
N GLY A 45 8.04 -6.90 -7.67
CA GLY A 45 8.95 -5.80 -7.37
C GLY A 45 8.25 -4.63 -6.66
N VAL A 46 9.05 -3.61 -6.32
CA VAL A 46 8.53 -2.40 -5.67
C VAL A 46 7.59 -1.65 -6.63
N PRO A 47 6.39 -1.22 -6.19
CA PRO A 47 5.50 -0.45 -7.05
C PRO A 47 6.17 0.83 -7.58
N SER A 48 5.96 1.10 -8.88
CA SER A 48 6.51 2.29 -9.52
C SER A 48 5.89 3.57 -8.94
N GLY A 49 6.71 4.61 -8.76
CA GLY A 49 6.24 5.91 -8.28
C GLY A 49 6.09 6.03 -6.76
N LEU A 50 6.44 4.99 -5.99
CA LEU A 50 6.51 5.12 -4.53
C LEU A 50 7.56 6.16 -4.14
N ARG A 51 7.19 7.00 -3.17
CA ARG A 51 8.13 7.90 -2.51
C ARG A 51 9.20 7.07 -1.76
N PRO A 52 10.44 7.56 -1.65
CA PRO A 52 11.54 6.82 -1.03
C PRO A 52 11.21 6.19 0.34
N ALA A 53 10.55 6.94 1.23
CA ALA A 53 10.16 6.45 2.56
C ALA A 53 9.22 5.23 2.49
N LEU A 54 8.22 5.22 1.58
CA LEU A 54 7.32 4.08 1.37
C LEU A 54 8.06 2.90 0.73
N ALA A 55 8.94 3.16 -0.24
CA ALA A 55 9.76 2.13 -0.86
C ALA A 55 10.65 1.43 0.18
N ALA A 56 11.21 2.16 1.15
CA ALA A 56 11.99 1.59 2.24
C ALA A 56 11.18 0.64 3.13
N LEU A 57 9.96 1.01 3.52
CA LEU A 57 9.05 0.12 4.27
C LEU A 57 8.66 -1.13 3.48
N TRP A 58 8.46 -1.00 2.17
CA TRP A 58 8.22 -2.14 1.30
C TRP A 58 9.41 -3.12 1.28
N TYR A 59 10.63 -2.60 1.12
CA TYR A 59 11.85 -3.43 1.14
C TYR A 59 12.10 -4.06 2.50
N GLU A 60 11.83 -3.35 3.58
CA GLU A 60 11.91 -3.89 4.93
C GLU A 60 10.94 -5.06 5.14
N ARG A 61 9.70 -4.95 4.66
CA ARG A 61 8.70 -6.02 4.70
C ARG A 61 9.11 -7.23 3.85
N ALA A 62 9.76 -6.98 2.71
CA ALA A 62 10.36 -8.00 1.85
C ALA A 62 11.69 -8.58 2.40
N GLY A 63 12.11 -8.22 3.61
CA GLY A 63 13.34 -8.72 4.26
C GLY A 63 14.65 -8.11 3.73
N GLN A 64 14.58 -7.11 2.86
CA GLN A 64 15.73 -6.42 2.28
C GLN A 64 16.19 -5.23 3.14
N TRP A 65 16.61 -5.53 4.36
CA TRP A 65 16.97 -4.56 5.41
C TRP A 65 18.01 -3.50 4.99
N ASP A 66 19.13 -3.92 4.40
CA ASP A 66 20.18 -3.00 3.96
C ASP A 66 19.69 -2.04 2.87
N ARG A 67 18.76 -2.51 2.05
CA ARG A 67 18.16 -1.69 1.00
C ARG A 67 17.22 -0.65 1.59
N ALA A 68 16.39 -1.03 2.55
CA ALA A 68 15.53 -0.11 3.27
C ALA A 68 16.33 1.02 3.94
N HIS A 69 17.39 0.67 4.68
CA HIS A 69 18.27 1.65 5.34
C HIS A 69 18.96 2.58 4.34
N ARG A 70 19.53 2.04 3.25
CA ARG A 70 20.19 2.88 2.23
C ARG A 70 19.25 3.89 1.60
N ILE A 71 17.99 3.53 1.36
CA ILE A 71 17.00 4.45 0.80
C ILE A 71 16.76 5.61 1.77
N VAL A 72 16.39 5.35 3.03
CA VAL A 72 16.10 6.44 3.98
C VAL A 72 17.34 7.23 4.39
N GLN A 73 18.52 6.63 4.35
CA GLN A 73 19.79 7.31 4.63
C GLN A 73 20.17 8.32 3.54
N ALA A 74 19.77 8.08 2.29
CA ALA A 74 20.02 8.99 1.17
C ALA A 74 19.07 10.20 1.18
N GLU A 75 17.97 10.12 1.92
CA GLU A 75 16.93 11.14 1.97
C GLU A 75 17.05 12.02 3.22
N GLY A 76 16.80 13.33 3.07
CA GLY A 76 16.96 14.31 4.14
C GLY A 76 15.66 14.77 4.80
N ASP A 77 14.51 14.23 4.38
CA ASP A 77 13.20 14.72 4.80
C ASP A 77 12.64 14.03 6.06
N ALA A 78 11.58 14.63 6.63
CA ALA A 78 10.95 14.14 7.85
C ALA A 78 10.27 12.77 7.69
N SER A 79 9.84 12.41 6.47
CA SER A 79 9.22 11.10 6.19
C SER A 79 10.28 10.00 6.22
N ALA A 80 11.42 10.24 5.58
CA ALA A 80 12.56 9.34 5.62
C ALA A 80 13.11 9.19 7.04
N ALA A 81 13.25 10.29 7.78
CA ALA A 81 13.66 10.26 9.18
C ALA A 81 12.69 9.43 10.05
N TRP A 82 11.37 9.52 9.81
CA TRP A 82 10.39 8.73 10.56
C TRP A 82 10.53 7.22 10.28
N VAL A 83 10.68 6.84 9.01
CA VAL A 83 10.93 5.44 8.64
C VAL A 83 12.25 4.95 9.23
N HIS A 84 13.31 5.77 9.19
CA HIS A 84 14.60 5.43 9.79
C HIS A 84 14.49 5.16 11.30
N ALA A 85 13.68 5.96 12.01
CA ALA A 85 13.40 5.73 13.42
C ALA A 85 12.74 4.37 13.68
N TYR A 86 11.74 4.02 12.86
CA TYR A 86 11.08 2.71 12.92
C TYR A 86 12.06 1.55 12.66
N LEU A 87 12.93 1.66 11.66
CA LEU A 87 13.91 0.61 11.34
C LEU A 87 14.83 0.31 12.53
N HIS A 88 15.41 1.33 13.15
CA HIS A 88 16.25 1.13 14.34
C HIS A 88 15.46 0.65 15.56
N ARG A 89 14.20 1.06 15.70
CA ARG A 89 13.33 0.52 16.75
C ARG A 89 13.08 -0.98 16.56
N ARG A 90 12.89 -1.44 15.31
CA ARG A 90 12.74 -2.86 14.96
C ARG A 90 14.04 -3.64 15.19
N GLU A 91 15.20 -3.00 14.97
CA GLU A 91 16.53 -3.56 15.25
C GLU A 91 16.83 -3.66 16.77
N GLY A 92 16.19 -2.84 17.59
CA GLY A 92 16.44 -2.75 19.03
C GLY A 92 17.44 -1.65 19.41
N ASP A 93 17.91 -0.86 18.45
CA ASP A 93 18.74 0.33 18.70
C ASP A 93 17.86 1.53 19.06
N LEU A 94 17.37 1.53 20.30
CA LEU A 94 16.47 2.57 20.80
C LEU A 94 17.14 3.95 20.88
N GLY A 95 18.48 3.99 21.01
CA GLY A 95 19.24 5.24 21.04
C GLY A 95 19.19 5.96 19.69
N ASN A 96 19.50 5.24 18.61
CA ASN A 96 19.39 5.79 17.26
C ASN A 96 17.93 6.00 16.84
N ALA A 97 17.01 5.13 17.24
CA ALA A 97 15.59 5.34 16.98
C ALA A 97 15.12 6.70 17.52
N ARG A 98 15.45 7.03 18.79
CA ARG A 98 15.11 8.32 19.40
C ARG A 98 15.66 9.51 18.62
N TYR A 99 16.91 9.43 18.18
CA TYR A 99 17.53 10.48 17.38
C TYR A 99 16.77 10.72 16.06
N TRP A 100 16.36 9.66 15.38
CA TRP A 100 15.62 9.78 14.12
C TRP A 100 14.16 10.23 14.31
N TYR A 101 13.49 9.82 15.40
CA TYR A 101 12.19 10.39 15.76
C TYR A 101 12.28 11.90 15.98
N ALA A 102 13.30 12.37 16.68
CA ALA A 102 13.53 13.80 16.90
C ALA A 102 13.75 14.54 15.56
N ARG A 103 14.53 13.95 14.64
CA ARG A 103 14.72 14.48 13.28
C ARG A 103 13.43 14.51 12.45
N ALA A 104 12.55 13.53 12.65
CA ALA A 104 11.23 13.49 12.03
C ALA A 104 10.22 14.47 12.66
N GLY A 105 10.59 15.14 13.76
CA GLY A 105 9.67 15.98 14.53
C GLY A 105 8.53 15.20 15.18
N LYS A 106 8.76 13.92 15.52
CA LYS A 106 7.74 13.01 16.07
C LYS A 106 8.16 12.47 17.44
N PRO A 107 7.20 12.18 18.33
CA PRO A 107 7.51 11.45 19.55
C PRO A 107 7.90 10.00 19.23
N GLU A 108 8.70 9.38 20.10
CA GLU A 108 8.95 7.93 20.04
C GLU A 108 7.63 7.15 20.11
N SER A 109 7.42 6.23 19.17
CA SER A 109 6.22 5.39 19.19
C SER A 109 6.25 4.42 20.36
N ARG A 110 5.10 4.30 21.02
CA ARG A 110 4.85 3.30 22.07
C ARG A 110 3.97 2.15 21.56
N ALA A 111 3.50 2.23 20.32
CA ALA A 111 2.67 1.20 19.73
C ALA A 111 3.50 -0.08 19.47
N PRO A 112 2.90 -1.26 19.42
CA PRO A 112 3.55 -2.45 18.86
C PRO A 112 4.15 -2.15 17.47
N LEU A 113 5.27 -2.78 17.12
CA LEU A 113 6.00 -2.51 15.86
C LEU A 113 5.11 -2.59 14.62
N GLU A 114 4.26 -3.62 14.54
CA GLU A 114 3.32 -3.76 13.42
C GLU A 114 2.35 -2.58 13.33
N ARG A 115 1.81 -2.14 14.47
CA ARG A 115 0.87 -1.01 14.49
C ARG A 115 1.55 0.30 14.07
N GLU A 116 2.77 0.55 14.55
CA GLU A 116 3.55 1.70 14.11
C GLU A 116 3.81 1.66 12.60
N TRP A 117 4.21 0.50 12.06
CA TRP A 117 4.44 0.35 10.63
C TRP A 117 3.19 0.75 9.82
N GLN A 118 2.01 0.27 10.25
CA GLN A 118 0.74 0.61 9.61
C GLN A 118 0.44 2.11 9.68
N GLU A 119 0.66 2.75 10.83
CA GLU A 119 0.48 4.19 11.02
C GLU A 119 1.38 5.01 10.08
N ILE A 120 2.64 4.58 9.90
CA ILE A 120 3.57 5.24 8.98
C ILE A 120 3.11 5.07 7.54
N VAL A 121 2.84 3.84 7.08
CA VAL A 121 2.40 3.58 5.71
C VAL A 121 1.15 4.38 5.38
N ARG A 122 0.13 4.30 6.23
CA ARG A 122 -1.14 5.05 6.07
C ARG A 122 -0.92 6.56 5.97
N SER A 123 -0.13 7.12 6.88
CA SER A 123 0.20 8.54 6.84
C SER A 123 0.96 8.93 5.56
N LEU A 124 1.86 8.07 5.07
CA LEU A 124 2.61 8.32 3.84
C LEU A 124 1.80 8.04 2.57
N LEU A 125 0.70 7.30 2.62
CA LEU A 125 -0.22 7.17 1.48
C LEU A 125 -1.26 8.30 1.44
N GLY A 126 -1.34 9.11 2.50
CA GLY A 126 -2.39 10.13 2.65
C GLY A 126 -3.72 9.58 3.12
N ASP A 127 -3.71 8.39 3.72
CA ASP A 127 -4.87 7.69 4.30
C ASP A 127 -4.67 7.48 5.82
N PRO A 128 -4.51 8.56 6.62
CA PRO A 128 -4.36 8.43 8.06
C PRO A 128 -5.63 7.82 8.67
N ALA A 129 -5.46 6.81 9.51
CA ALA A 129 -6.54 6.14 10.24
C ALA A 129 -7.31 7.09 11.19
#